data_AF-A0A1H4AB16-F1
#
_entry.id   AF-A0A1H4AB16-F1
#
_cell.length_a   1.000
_cell.length_b   1.000
_cell.length_c   1.000
_cell.angle_alpha   90.00
_cell.angle_beta   90.00
_cell.angle_gamma   90.00
#
_symmetry.space_group_name_H-M   'P 1'
#
loop_
_entity.id
_entity.type
_entity.pdbx_description
1 polymer ?
#
loop_
_entity_poly.entity_id
_entity_poly.type
_entity_poly.pdbx_seq_one_letter_code
_entity_poly.pdbx_strand_id
1 'polypeptide(L)'
;MKRNILFLFLICFAFKLQSQNYTMSLNIRPYESLFFSLDFFGEGKYFLATSHHFYRTSIHSLHPLSYGNYNLVDDTYTLVDEVNQYELSLKVVNVSIRGENETVLKTLQGFGWMKNNFFVLRDQKAGNNRYLFDEVQTTKRDVQYEIEKHQSISEKEFELSIGTYESRNINYTIILNSDNSYSINLYGYPLSVGKWERHRNVLLLNDTSLEKYFTALIRKKGILTSMYLPFEFKKRDFVYTRSSN
;
A
#
# COMPACT_ATOMS: atom_id res chain seq x y z
N MET A 1 -1.22 47.19 34.03
CA MET A 1 -0.53 45.88 34.08
C MET A 1 -1.24 44.94 35.05
N LYS A 2 -2.04 43.99 34.55
CA LYS A 2 -2.25 42.66 35.16
C LYS A 2 -2.54 41.69 34.01
N ARG A 3 -1.52 40.88 33.66
CA ARG A 3 -1.63 39.70 32.80
C ARG A 3 -2.50 38.69 33.55
N ASN A 4 -3.74 38.50 33.11
CA ASN A 4 -4.48 37.30 33.44
C ASN A 4 -4.44 36.38 32.22
N ILE A 5 -3.46 35.49 32.28
CA ILE A 5 -3.40 34.24 31.55
C ILE A 5 -4.68 33.48 31.89
N LEU A 6 -5.59 33.35 30.94
CA LEU A 6 -6.61 32.29 30.98
C LEU A 6 -6.28 31.28 29.88
N PHE A 7 -5.15 30.60 30.09
CA PHE A 7 -4.94 29.26 29.58
C PHE A 7 -5.94 28.37 30.33
N LEU A 8 -7.09 28.05 29.75
CA LEU A 8 -7.84 26.83 30.01
C LEU A 8 -9.01 26.76 29.02
N PHE A 9 -9.26 25.57 28.48
CA PHE A 9 -10.19 25.21 27.38
C PHE A 9 -9.59 25.06 25.97
N LEU A 10 -8.33 24.66 25.86
CA LEU A 10 -8.06 23.44 25.08
C LEU A 10 -8.30 22.27 26.04
N ILE A 11 -9.57 21.92 26.25
CA ILE A 11 -9.87 20.53 26.58
C ILE A 11 -9.43 19.80 25.33
N CYS A 12 -8.22 19.26 25.42
CA CYS A 12 -7.81 18.12 24.64
C CYS A 12 -9.00 17.17 24.63
N PHE A 13 -9.75 17.14 23.52
CA PHE A 13 -10.29 15.87 23.04
C PHE A 13 -9.06 15.00 22.76
N ALA A 14 -8.43 14.53 23.83
CA ALA A 14 -7.65 13.33 23.82
C ALA A 14 -8.67 12.22 23.60
N PHE A 15 -9.17 12.12 22.36
CA PHE A 15 -9.49 10.82 21.81
C PHE A 15 -8.18 10.06 21.97
N LYS A 16 -8.10 9.25 23.04
CA LYS A 16 -7.03 8.30 23.18
C LYS A 16 -7.20 7.38 21.99
N LEU A 17 -6.41 7.64 20.95
CA LEU A 17 -6.22 6.71 19.87
C LEU A 17 -5.85 5.39 20.55
N GLN A 18 -6.77 4.43 20.47
CA GLN A 18 -6.58 3.12 21.07
C GLN A 18 -5.91 2.24 20.02
N SER A 19 -5.00 1.38 20.47
CA SER A 19 -4.45 0.40 19.55
C SER A 19 -5.51 -0.62 19.16
N GLN A 20 -5.58 -0.97 17.89
CA GLN A 20 -6.59 -1.88 17.34
C GLN A 20 -5.98 -2.68 16.20
N ASN A 21 -6.47 -3.90 16.02
CA ASN A 21 -6.12 -4.74 14.89
C ASN A 21 -7.38 -5.14 14.13
N TYR A 22 -7.37 -4.89 12.84
CA TYR A 22 -8.40 -5.36 11.92
C TYR A 22 -7.79 -6.28 10.87
N THR A 23 -8.56 -7.29 10.44
CA THR A 23 -8.10 -8.26 9.45
C THR A 23 -9.08 -8.43 8.30
N MET A 24 -8.55 -8.77 7.14
CA MET A 24 -9.32 -9.09 5.95
C MET A 24 -8.68 -10.28 5.24
N SER A 25 -9.47 -11.14 4.62
CA SER A 25 -8.97 -12.26 3.82
C SER A 25 -9.56 -12.22 2.43
N LEU A 26 -8.73 -12.36 1.41
CA LEU A 26 -9.13 -12.49 0.02
C LEU A 26 -8.76 -13.89 -0.48
N ASN A 27 -9.75 -14.65 -0.93
CA ASN A 27 -9.48 -15.90 -1.64
C ASN A 27 -9.05 -15.56 -3.06
N ILE A 28 -7.81 -15.90 -3.41
CA ILE A 28 -7.24 -15.57 -4.73
C ILE A 28 -7.28 -16.76 -5.69
N ARG A 29 -7.20 -17.99 -5.15
CA ARG A 29 -7.39 -19.26 -5.87
C ARG A 29 -7.94 -20.32 -4.90
N PRO A 30 -8.39 -21.51 -5.37
CA PRO A 30 -8.73 -22.60 -4.46
C PRO A 30 -7.55 -22.89 -3.52
N TYR A 31 -7.82 -22.88 -2.21
CA TYR A 31 -6.83 -23.13 -1.15
C TYR A 31 -5.71 -22.10 -1.00
N GLU A 32 -5.86 -20.92 -1.61
CA GLU A 32 -4.87 -19.84 -1.62
C GLU A 32 -5.55 -18.51 -1.28
N SER A 33 -5.06 -17.85 -0.23
CA SER A 33 -5.63 -16.60 0.28
C SER A 33 -4.54 -15.58 0.61
N LEU A 34 -4.87 -14.31 0.38
CA LEU A 34 -4.13 -13.18 0.93
C LEU A 34 -4.81 -12.74 2.22
N PHE A 35 -4.03 -12.64 3.29
CA PHE A 35 -4.49 -12.16 4.59
C PHE A 35 -3.88 -10.80 4.87
N PHE A 36 -4.74 -9.82 5.06
CA PHE A 36 -4.37 -8.44 5.34
C PHE A 36 -4.57 -8.14 6.82
N SER A 37 -3.59 -7.48 7.42
CA SER A 37 -3.63 -6.98 8.79
C SER A 37 -3.48 -5.47 8.73
N LEU A 38 -4.42 -4.76 9.36
CA LEU A 38 -4.38 -3.33 9.55
C LEU A 38 -4.29 -3.04 11.05
N ASP A 39 -3.12 -2.60 11.48
CA ASP A 39 -2.81 -2.22 12.84
C ASP A 39 -2.91 -0.70 13.01
N PHE A 40 -3.72 -0.24 13.96
CA PHE A 40 -3.72 1.14 14.45
C PHE A 40 -2.95 1.19 15.76
N PHE A 41 -1.95 2.06 15.86
CA PHE A 41 -1.18 2.30 17.08
C PHE A 41 -1.73 3.53 17.80
N GLY A 42 -1.62 3.54 19.13
CA GLY A 42 -2.23 4.61 19.94
C GLY A 42 -1.58 5.99 19.83
N GLU A 43 -0.55 6.13 19.00
CA GLU A 43 0.17 7.38 18.71
C GLU A 43 -0.22 8.00 17.36
N GLY A 44 -1.30 7.53 16.72
CA GLY A 44 -1.72 8.04 15.42
C GLY A 44 -0.91 7.49 14.25
N LYS A 45 -0.28 6.32 14.43
CA LYS A 45 0.41 5.58 13.36
C LYS A 45 -0.38 4.36 12.95
N TYR A 46 -0.35 3.99 11.69
CA TYR A 46 -0.94 2.74 11.20
C TYR A 46 0.09 1.89 10.46
N PHE A 47 -0.21 0.60 10.34
CA PHE A 47 0.55 -0.34 9.54
C PHE A 47 -0.41 -1.32 8.85
N LEU A 48 -0.33 -1.37 7.52
CA LEU A 48 -1.05 -2.33 6.69
C LEU A 48 -0.03 -3.30 6.11
N ALA A 49 -0.30 -4.59 6.25
CA ALA A 49 0.52 -5.64 5.68
C ALA A 49 -0.34 -6.78 5.15
N THR A 50 0.25 -7.59 4.27
CA THR A 50 -0.35 -8.84 3.80
C THR A 50 0.56 -10.01 4.10
N SER A 51 -0.03 -11.18 4.28
CA SER A 51 0.67 -12.45 4.20
C SER A 51 -0.03 -13.33 3.17
N HIS A 52 0.73 -14.23 2.59
CA HIS A 52 0.21 -15.20 1.65
C HIS A 52 0.06 -16.55 2.35
N HIS A 53 -1.11 -17.16 2.22
CA HIS A 53 -1.38 -18.45 2.82
C HIS A 53 -1.80 -19.45 1.75
N PHE A 54 -1.06 -20.55 1.69
CA PHE A 54 -1.38 -21.70 0.86
C PHE A 54 -1.65 -22.86 1.80
N TYR A 55 -2.78 -23.56 1.64
CA TYR A 55 -3.30 -24.59 2.57
C TYR A 55 -2.29 -25.68 3.01
N ARG A 56 -1.19 -25.87 2.26
CA ARG A 56 -0.15 -26.86 2.56
C ARG A 56 1.17 -26.28 3.06
N THR A 57 1.33 -24.96 3.10
CA THR A 57 2.57 -24.32 3.55
C THR A 57 2.28 -23.19 4.54
N SER A 58 2.91 -23.26 5.71
CA SER A 58 2.86 -22.23 6.75
C SER A 58 3.81 -21.05 6.46
N ILE A 59 4.08 -20.75 5.18
CA ILE A 59 5.00 -19.66 4.82
C ILE A 59 4.26 -18.34 4.97
N HIS A 60 4.26 -17.80 6.19
CA HIS A 60 3.74 -16.49 6.52
C HIS A 60 4.85 -15.44 6.38
N SER A 61 5.28 -15.15 5.16
CA SER A 61 6.05 -13.92 4.95
C SER A 61 5.10 -12.74 5.02
N LEU A 62 5.20 -11.97 6.10
CA LEU A 62 4.51 -10.68 6.21
C LEU A 62 5.18 -9.70 5.26
N HIS A 63 4.43 -9.23 4.29
CA HIS A 63 4.82 -8.19 3.34
C HIS A 63 4.15 -6.91 3.75
N PRO A 64 4.90 -5.92 4.25
CA PRO A 64 4.35 -4.62 4.52
C PRO A 64 3.75 -4.05 3.23
N LEU A 65 2.61 -3.35 3.34
CA LEU A 65 1.89 -2.77 2.20
C LEU A 65 1.79 -1.24 2.25
N SER A 66 1.50 -0.71 3.43
CA SER A 66 1.40 0.73 3.67
C SER A 66 1.68 1.01 5.14
N TYR A 67 2.22 2.18 5.44
CA TYR A 67 2.37 2.67 6.80
C TYR A 67 2.37 4.19 6.79
N GLY A 68 1.99 4.79 7.90
CA GLY A 68 2.04 6.24 8.02
C GLY A 68 1.21 6.74 9.17
N ASN A 69 0.64 7.92 9.00
CA ASN A 69 -0.18 8.55 10.03
C ASN A 69 -1.65 8.28 9.78
N TYR A 70 -2.45 8.25 10.84
CA TYR A 70 -3.89 8.27 10.72
C TYR A 70 -4.52 9.27 11.69
N ASN A 71 -5.73 9.70 11.34
CA ASN A 71 -6.64 10.38 12.25
C ASN A 71 -7.96 9.59 12.31
N LEU A 72 -8.77 9.87 13.34
CA LEU A 72 -10.13 9.35 13.47
C LEU A 72 -11.05 10.53 13.77
N VAL A 73 -12.01 10.77 12.87
CA VAL A 73 -13.03 11.82 13.00
C VAL A 73 -14.37 11.22 12.60
N ASP A 74 -15.39 11.37 13.43
CA ASP A 74 -16.76 10.90 13.16
C ASP A 74 -16.81 9.46 12.62
N ASP A 75 -16.19 8.53 13.35
CA ASP A 75 -16.07 7.10 13.01
C ASP A 75 -15.37 6.81 11.68
N THR A 76 -14.64 7.78 11.12
CA THR A 76 -13.90 7.63 9.88
C THR A 76 -12.40 7.78 10.13
N TYR A 77 -11.67 6.71 9.84
CA TYR A 77 -10.21 6.74 9.79
C TYR A 77 -9.75 7.33 8.46
N THR A 78 -8.87 8.32 8.51
CA THR A 78 -8.10 8.77 7.34
C THR A 78 -6.65 8.37 7.54
N LEU A 79 -6.10 7.61 6.60
CA LEU A 79 -4.76 7.03 6.65
C LEU A 79 -3.93 7.64 5.52
N VAL A 80 -2.80 8.25 5.86
CA VAL A 80 -1.88 8.86 4.88
C VAL A 80 -0.58 8.08 4.85
N ASP A 81 -0.30 7.49 3.69
CA ASP A 81 0.91 6.70 3.46
C ASP A 81 2.15 7.59 3.48
N GLU A 82 3.15 7.20 4.25
CA GLU A 82 4.32 8.05 4.49
C GLU A 82 5.31 8.05 3.32
N VAL A 83 5.28 7.06 2.43
CA VAL A 83 6.21 6.93 1.30
C VAL A 83 5.62 7.53 0.03
N ASN A 84 4.43 7.08 -0.34
CA ASN A 84 3.77 7.43 -1.59
C ASN A 84 2.72 8.53 -1.45
N GLN A 85 2.41 8.97 -0.22
CA GLN A 85 1.53 10.12 0.05
C GLN A 85 0.16 9.97 -0.63
N TYR A 86 -0.40 8.76 -0.61
CA TYR A 86 -1.80 8.51 -0.95
C TYR A 86 -2.63 8.41 0.33
N GLU A 87 -3.93 8.63 0.19
CA GLU A 87 -4.89 8.60 1.29
C GLU A 87 -5.83 7.40 1.15
N LEU A 88 -6.09 6.73 2.26
CA LEU A 88 -7.17 5.76 2.41
C LEU A 88 -8.17 6.29 3.44
N SER A 89 -9.46 6.11 3.19
CA SER A 89 -10.52 6.51 4.12
C SER A 89 -11.40 5.30 4.43
N LEU A 90 -11.54 4.98 5.72
CA LEU A 90 -12.23 3.78 6.20
C LEU A 90 -13.24 4.16 7.28
N LYS A 91 -14.50 3.78 7.12
CA LYS A 91 -15.57 4.08 8.09
C LYS A 91 -15.87 2.87 8.97
N VAL A 92 -15.92 3.09 10.29
CA VAL A 92 -16.42 2.12 11.25
C VAL A 92 -17.91 1.93 11.04
N VAL A 93 -18.32 0.69 10.81
CA VAL A 93 -19.73 0.30 10.69
C VAL A 93 -19.94 -1.03 11.42
N ASN A 94 -21.16 -1.25 11.91
CA ASN A 94 -21.56 -2.55 12.44
C ASN A 94 -22.36 -3.27 11.36
N VAL A 95 -22.00 -4.52 11.09
CA VAL A 95 -22.66 -5.38 10.10
C VAL A 95 -22.95 -6.74 10.71
N SER A 96 -24.01 -7.41 10.26
CA SER A 96 -24.27 -8.79 10.66
C SER A 96 -23.53 -9.74 9.72
N ILE A 97 -22.58 -10.51 10.24
CA ILE A 97 -21.86 -11.57 9.51
C ILE A 97 -22.19 -12.89 10.18
N ARG A 98 -22.82 -13.80 9.44
CA ARG A 98 -23.25 -15.13 9.96
C ARG A 98 -24.15 -15.06 11.20
N GLY A 99 -24.93 -13.99 11.35
CA GLY A 99 -25.85 -13.78 12.48
C GLY A 99 -25.21 -13.11 13.69
N GLU A 100 -23.91 -12.81 13.64
CA GLU A 100 -23.19 -12.08 14.69
C GLU A 100 -22.99 -10.63 14.28
N ASN A 101 -23.13 -9.69 15.23
CA ASN A 101 -22.87 -8.28 14.98
C ASN A 101 -21.37 -8.01 15.08
N GLU A 102 -20.76 -7.67 13.96
CA GLU A 102 -19.33 -7.45 13.82
C GLU A 102 -19.05 -5.96 13.59
N THR A 103 -18.06 -5.42 14.30
CA THR A 103 -17.52 -4.09 14.00
C THR A 103 -16.48 -4.22 12.91
N VAL A 104 -16.70 -3.49 11.82
CA VAL A 104 -15.84 -3.55 10.63
C VAL A 104 -15.45 -2.17 10.14
N LEU A 105 -14.38 -2.12 9.36
CA LEU A 105 -14.01 -0.97 8.56
C LEU A 105 -14.46 -1.19 7.12
N LYS A 106 -15.35 -0.30 6.67
CA LYS A 106 -15.77 -0.21 5.27
C LYS A 106 -14.92 0.83 4.55
N THR A 107 -14.33 0.44 3.44
CA THR A 107 -13.56 1.37 2.60
C THR A 107 -14.47 2.39 1.93
N LEU A 108 -14.20 3.68 2.16
CA LEU A 108 -14.79 4.79 1.41
C LEU A 108 -13.87 5.18 0.24
N GLN A 109 -12.57 5.30 0.51
CA GLN A 109 -11.52 5.57 -0.47
C GLN A 109 -10.34 4.63 -0.23
N GLY A 110 -9.83 4.04 -1.30
CA GLY A 110 -8.72 3.11 -1.24
C GLY A 110 -8.52 2.37 -2.56
N PHE A 111 -7.58 1.41 -2.55
CA PHE A 111 -7.35 0.54 -3.70
C PHE A 111 -8.63 -0.21 -4.11
N GLY A 112 -8.75 -0.57 -5.39
CA GLY A 112 -9.96 -1.18 -5.93
C GLY A 112 -10.40 -2.45 -5.18
N TRP A 113 -9.45 -3.30 -4.77
CA TRP A 113 -9.74 -4.51 -4.01
C TRP A 113 -10.32 -4.23 -2.61
N MET A 114 -10.07 -3.06 -2.03
CA MET A 114 -10.57 -2.70 -0.71
C MET A 114 -12.07 -2.33 -0.73
N LYS A 115 -12.60 -1.85 -1.85
CA LYS A 115 -13.96 -1.27 -1.95
C LYS A 115 -15.08 -2.28 -1.71
N ASN A 116 -14.85 -3.55 -2.03
CA ASN A 116 -15.84 -4.63 -1.90
C ASN A 116 -15.60 -5.55 -0.69
N ASN A 117 -14.67 -5.18 0.18
CA ASN A 117 -14.28 -6.01 1.31
C ASN A 117 -14.31 -5.19 2.61
N PHE A 118 -14.31 -5.91 3.73
CA PHE A 118 -14.35 -5.32 5.06
C PHE A 118 -13.16 -5.80 5.88
N PHE A 119 -12.52 -4.89 6.61
CA PHE A 119 -11.61 -5.30 7.67
C PHE A 119 -12.42 -5.51 8.95
N VAL A 120 -12.40 -6.73 9.48
CA VAL A 120 -13.12 -7.09 10.70
C VAL A 120 -12.23 -6.86 11.91
N LEU A 121 -12.77 -6.23 12.95
CA LEU A 121 -12.06 -6.02 14.21
C LEU A 121 -11.70 -7.37 14.84
N ARG A 122 -10.44 -7.59 15.20
CA ARG A 122 -9.99 -8.83 15.85
C ARG A 122 -9.52 -8.61 17.27
N ASP A 123 -8.80 -7.53 17.51
CA ASP A 123 -8.27 -7.22 18.83
C ASP A 123 -8.31 -5.71 19.08
N GLN A 124 -8.50 -5.34 20.35
CA GLN A 124 -8.33 -3.99 20.86
C GLN A 124 -6.85 -3.70 21.23
N LYS A 125 -5.94 -4.37 20.52
CA LYS A 125 -4.49 -4.17 20.57
C LYS A 125 -3.94 -4.30 19.15
N ALA A 126 -2.96 -3.47 18.82
CA ALA A 126 -2.19 -3.63 17.60
C ALA A 126 -1.28 -4.87 17.70
N GLY A 127 -0.99 -5.49 16.56
CA GLY A 127 0.05 -6.49 16.45
C GLY A 127 1.44 -5.95 16.80
N ASN A 128 2.40 -6.86 17.02
CA ASN A 128 3.79 -6.51 17.31
C ASN A 128 4.60 -6.18 16.05
N ASN A 129 4.04 -5.42 15.12
CA ASN A 129 4.67 -5.07 13.84
C ASN A 129 5.44 -3.74 13.89
N ARG A 130 5.53 -3.14 15.08
CA ARG A 130 6.09 -1.80 15.25
C ARG A 130 7.58 -1.72 14.85
N TYR A 131 8.33 -2.80 15.01
CA TYR A 131 9.74 -2.84 14.59
C TYR A 131 9.94 -2.58 13.09
N LEU A 132 8.90 -2.79 12.27
CA LEU A 132 8.96 -2.52 10.84
C LEU A 132 8.94 -1.02 10.53
N PHE A 133 8.47 -0.14 11.44
CA PHE A 133 8.51 1.31 11.22
C PHE A 133 9.92 1.84 11.04
N ASP A 134 10.88 1.36 11.82
CA ASP A 134 12.28 1.80 11.75
C ASP A 134 12.94 1.35 10.44
N GLU A 135 12.58 0.16 9.95
CA GLU A 135 13.00 -0.32 8.63
C GLU A 135 12.49 0.60 7.52
N VAL A 136 11.27 1.14 7.63
CA VAL A 136 10.78 2.04 6.59
C VAL A 136 11.32 3.46 6.67
N GLN A 137 11.54 3.99 7.88
CA GLN A 137 12.18 5.31 8.08
C GLN A 137 13.58 5.36 7.44
N THR A 138 14.37 4.29 7.58
CA THR A 138 15.69 4.19 6.91
C THR A 138 15.61 4.11 5.39
N THR A 139 14.42 3.80 4.84
CA THR A 139 14.21 3.64 3.40
C THR A 139 13.68 4.92 2.73
N LYS A 140 13.40 5.99 3.47
CA LYS A 140 13.03 7.31 2.95
C LYS A 140 14.26 8.05 2.39
N ARG A 141 14.79 7.59 1.26
CA ARG A 141 15.66 8.42 0.39
C ARG A 141 14.77 9.36 -0.42
N ASP A 142 15.32 10.50 -0.83
CA ASP A 142 14.64 11.39 -1.79
C ASP A 142 14.37 10.65 -3.10
N VAL A 143 13.18 10.06 -3.22
CA VAL A 143 12.64 9.46 -4.45
C VAL A 143 12.74 10.46 -5.59
N GLN A 144 12.44 11.73 -5.28
CA GLN A 144 12.51 12.84 -6.21
C GLN A 144 13.93 13.05 -6.75
N TYR A 145 14.94 13.10 -5.87
CA TYR A 145 16.34 13.23 -6.27
C TYR A 145 16.79 12.11 -7.21
N GLU A 146 16.37 10.87 -6.93
CA GLU A 146 16.71 9.71 -7.76
C GLU A 146 16.03 9.74 -9.13
N ILE A 147 14.78 10.22 -9.22
CA ILE A 147 14.07 10.44 -10.48
C ILE A 147 14.80 11.50 -11.31
N GLU A 148 15.11 12.65 -10.71
CA GLU A 148 15.80 13.78 -11.36
C GLU A 148 17.19 13.38 -11.86
N LYS A 149 17.96 12.69 -11.01
CA LYS A 149 19.27 12.15 -11.37
C LYS A 149 19.18 11.14 -12.53
N HIS A 150 18.17 10.27 -12.53
CA HIS A 150 18.00 9.31 -13.61
C HIS A 150 17.65 9.97 -14.94
N GLN A 151 16.84 11.04 -14.89
CA GLN A 151 16.49 11.84 -16.06
C GLN A 151 17.67 12.65 -16.61
N SER A 152 18.59 13.10 -15.74
CA SER A 152 19.76 13.90 -16.16
C SER A 152 20.92 13.07 -16.73
N ILE A 153 21.05 11.80 -16.33
CA ILE A 153 22.16 10.92 -16.74
C ILE A 153 22.00 10.36 -18.17
N SER A 154 20.79 10.30 -18.72
CA SER A 154 20.53 9.59 -19.97
C SER A 154 19.74 10.41 -20.97
N GLU A 155 20.42 10.97 -21.97
CA GLU A 155 19.78 11.58 -23.15
C GLU A 155 19.06 10.53 -24.02
N LYS A 156 19.57 9.28 -24.01
CA LYS A 156 18.98 8.18 -24.77
C LYS A 156 17.87 7.48 -23.99
N GLU A 157 16.76 7.23 -24.68
CA GLU A 157 15.68 6.40 -24.18
C GLU A 157 16.05 4.92 -24.19
N PHE A 158 15.79 4.23 -23.07
CA PHE A 158 15.96 2.79 -22.95
C PHE A 158 14.75 2.05 -23.52
N GLU A 159 14.95 0.80 -23.92
CA GLU A 159 13.88 -0.06 -24.40
C GLU A 159 12.85 -0.34 -23.28
N LEU A 160 11.57 -0.32 -23.64
CA LEU A 160 10.44 -0.71 -22.78
C LEU A 160 9.52 -1.59 -23.63
N SER A 161 9.18 -2.78 -23.11
CA SER A 161 8.37 -3.77 -23.81
C SER A 161 6.99 -3.88 -23.17
N ILE A 162 5.98 -4.14 -23.99
CA ILE A 162 4.64 -4.52 -23.50
C ILE A 162 4.69 -5.97 -23.02
N GLY A 163 4.12 -6.24 -21.86
CA GLY A 163 4.06 -7.57 -21.25
C GLY A 163 4.33 -7.57 -19.75
N THR A 164 4.81 -8.70 -19.24
CA THR A 164 4.98 -8.95 -17.81
C THR A 164 6.40 -8.67 -17.36
N TYR A 165 6.53 -8.02 -16.21
CA TYR A 165 7.77 -7.75 -15.53
C TYR A 165 7.72 -8.39 -14.15
N GLU A 166 8.69 -9.26 -13.85
CA GLU A 166 8.67 -10.08 -12.63
C GLU A 166 9.82 -9.73 -11.69
N SER A 167 9.51 -9.69 -10.39
CA SER A 167 10.49 -9.62 -9.31
C SER A 167 11.09 -11.01 -9.04
N ARG A 168 12.39 -11.07 -8.71
CA ARG A 168 13.11 -12.33 -8.49
C ARG A 168 12.75 -13.11 -7.20
N ASN A 169 12.23 -12.44 -6.16
CA ASN A 169 12.18 -13.02 -4.80
C ASN A 169 10.76 -13.14 -4.21
N ILE A 170 9.77 -12.60 -4.91
CA ILE A 170 8.36 -12.60 -4.51
C ILE A 170 7.55 -12.58 -5.79
N ASN A 171 6.41 -13.28 -5.81
CA ASN A 171 5.46 -13.25 -6.91
C ASN A 171 4.79 -11.87 -6.95
N TYR A 172 5.53 -10.90 -7.44
CA TYR A 172 5.16 -9.50 -7.54
C TYR A 172 5.48 -9.07 -8.96
N THR A 173 4.44 -8.72 -9.71
CA THR A 173 4.56 -8.48 -11.15
C THR A 173 3.93 -7.17 -11.53
N ILE A 174 4.50 -6.55 -12.56
CA ILE A 174 3.94 -5.40 -13.26
C ILE A 174 3.57 -5.87 -14.66
N ILE A 175 2.32 -5.74 -15.04
CA ILE A 175 1.84 -6.07 -16.38
C ILE A 175 1.54 -4.75 -17.08
N LEU A 176 2.18 -4.51 -18.23
CA LEU A 176 1.89 -3.38 -19.11
C LEU A 176 1.19 -3.90 -20.36
N ASN A 177 -0.01 -3.40 -20.65
CA ASN A 177 -0.80 -3.79 -21.81
C ASN A 177 -0.69 -2.76 -22.93
N SER A 178 -1.01 -3.17 -24.16
CA SER A 178 -0.96 -2.34 -25.37
C SER A 178 -2.01 -1.23 -25.42
N ASP A 179 -3.08 -1.34 -24.62
CA ASP A 179 -4.12 -0.31 -24.46
C ASP A 179 -3.78 0.73 -23.37
N ASN A 180 -2.50 0.77 -22.98
CA ASN A 180 -1.96 1.56 -21.88
C ASN A 180 -2.54 1.22 -20.50
N SER A 181 -3.26 0.10 -20.32
CA SER A 181 -3.62 -0.36 -18.98
C SER A 181 -2.43 -1.07 -18.30
N TYR A 182 -2.34 -0.95 -16.98
CA TYR A 182 -1.40 -1.72 -16.18
C TYR A 182 -2.10 -2.46 -15.04
N SER A 183 -1.45 -3.51 -14.55
CA SER A 183 -1.74 -4.09 -13.25
C SER A 183 -0.47 -4.38 -12.48
N ILE A 184 -0.50 -4.10 -11.18
CA ILE A 184 0.49 -4.55 -10.20
C ILE A 184 -0.15 -5.69 -9.43
N ASN A 185 0.44 -6.88 -9.54
CA ASN A 185 -0.12 -8.10 -8.99
C ASN A 185 0.79 -8.68 -7.91
N LEU A 186 0.17 -9.17 -6.83
CA LEU A 186 0.86 -9.90 -5.77
C LEU A 186 0.25 -11.31 -5.68
N TYR A 187 1.08 -12.34 -5.79
CA TYR A 187 0.67 -13.75 -5.91
C TYR A 187 -0.39 -13.96 -7.00
N GLY A 188 -0.28 -13.22 -8.11
CA GLY A 188 -1.23 -13.26 -9.23
C GLY A 188 -2.56 -12.56 -8.99
N TYR A 189 -2.76 -11.90 -7.84
CA TYR A 189 -3.95 -11.08 -7.58
C TYR A 189 -3.66 -9.59 -7.80
N PRO A 190 -4.48 -8.87 -8.59
CA PRO A 190 -4.25 -7.45 -8.87
C PRO A 190 -4.56 -6.58 -7.66
N LEU A 191 -3.55 -5.88 -7.15
CA LEU A 191 -3.69 -4.98 -6.00
C LEU A 191 -3.69 -3.49 -6.38
N SER A 192 -3.12 -3.13 -7.53
CA SER A 192 -3.22 -1.79 -8.11
C SER A 192 -3.40 -1.90 -9.63
N VAL A 193 -4.35 -1.14 -10.17
CA VAL A 193 -4.77 -1.22 -11.57
C VAL A 193 -5.08 0.17 -12.08
N GLY A 194 -4.64 0.48 -13.30
CA GLY A 194 -5.00 1.73 -13.93
C GLY A 194 -4.34 1.93 -15.29
N LYS A 195 -3.84 3.14 -15.55
CA LYS A 195 -3.20 3.49 -16.82
C LYS A 195 -1.72 3.79 -16.63
N TRP A 196 -0.89 3.38 -17.59
CA TRP A 196 0.54 3.70 -17.59
C TRP A 196 0.88 4.67 -18.71
N GLU A 197 1.90 5.49 -18.45
CA GLU A 197 2.47 6.39 -19.43
C GLU A 197 3.98 6.46 -19.25
N ARG A 198 4.68 6.81 -20.33
CA ARG A 198 6.14 6.88 -20.36
C ARG A 198 6.58 8.33 -20.55
N HIS A 199 7.46 8.78 -19.66
CA HIS A 199 8.14 10.08 -19.74
C HIS A 199 9.65 9.83 -19.78
N ARG A 200 10.22 9.79 -21.00
CA ARG A 200 11.62 9.39 -21.24
C ARG A 200 11.95 8.02 -20.63
N ASN A 201 12.77 7.98 -19.58
CA ASN A 201 13.17 6.77 -18.87
C ASN A 201 12.44 6.60 -17.53
N VAL A 202 11.29 7.27 -17.38
CA VAL A 202 10.40 7.16 -16.24
C VAL A 202 9.07 6.58 -16.70
N LEU A 203 8.62 5.54 -16.01
CA LEU A 203 7.32 4.92 -16.18
C LEU A 203 6.41 5.43 -15.05
N LEU A 204 5.30 6.05 -15.42
CA LEU A 204 4.28 6.51 -14.50
C LEU A 204 3.09 5.55 -14.56
N LEU A 205 2.58 5.15 -13.40
CA LEU A 205 1.48 4.21 -13.21
C LEU A 205 0.38 4.93 -12.42
N ASN A 206 -0.69 5.37 -13.08
CA ASN A 206 -1.80 6.07 -12.47
C ASN A 206 -2.89 5.08 -12.03
N ASP A 207 -3.02 4.85 -10.72
CA ASP A 207 -4.03 3.95 -10.18
C ASP A 207 -5.42 4.56 -10.26
N THR A 208 -6.35 3.84 -10.89
CA THR A 208 -7.71 4.35 -11.14
C THR A 208 -8.51 4.56 -9.86
N SER A 209 -8.25 3.78 -8.81
CA SER A 209 -9.04 3.86 -7.57
C SER A 209 -8.56 4.93 -6.61
N LEU A 210 -7.25 5.20 -6.60
CA LEU A 210 -6.61 6.22 -5.77
C LEU A 210 -6.39 7.55 -6.48
N GLU A 211 -6.47 7.58 -7.82
CA GLU A 211 -6.09 8.73 -8.65
C GLU A 211 -4.67 9.22 -8.34
N LYS A 212 -3.76 8.27 -8.10
CA LYS A 212 -2.38 8.53 -7.68
C LYS A 212 -1.39 7.89 -8.64
N TYR A 213 -0.34 8.65 -8.95
CA TYR A 213 0.81 8.19 -9.71
C TYR A 213 1.81 7.46 -8.83
N PHE A 214 2.20 6.28 -9.29
CA PHE A 214 3.35 5.53 -8.82
C PHE A 214 4.43 5.51 -9.91
N THR A 215 5.69 5.39 -9.50
CA THR A 215 6.82 5.55 -10.42
C THR A 215 7.71 4.32 -10.45
N ALA A 216 8.15 3.95 -11.65
CA ALA A 216 9.28 3.07 -11.87
C ALA A 216 10.26 3.71 -12.85
N LEU A 217 11.55 3.45 -12.68
CA LEU A 217 12.60 3.90 -13.58
C LEU A 217 12.86 2.81 -14.61
N ILE A 218 12.84 3.17 -15.89
CA ILE A 218 13.27 2.31 -16.99
C ILE A 218 14.79 2.36 -17.00
N ARG A 219 15.46 1.22 -16.88
CA ARG A 219 16.92 1.08 -16.90
C ARG A 219 17.37 0.40 -18.20
N LYS A 220 18.69 0.33 -18.39
CA LYS A 220 19.30 -0.42 -19.50
C LYS A 220 18.77 -1.85 -19.53
N LYS A 221 18.67 -2.42 -20.74
CA LYS A 221 18.13 -3.77 -21.00
C LYS A 221 16.66 -3.95 -20.63
N GLY A 222 15.90 -2.84 -20.53
CA GLY A 222 14.48 -2.87 -20.24
C GLY A 222 14.13 -3.34 -18.82
N ILE A 223 15.04 -3.20 -17.85
CA ILE A 223 14.75 -3.48 -16.44
C ILE A 223 13.93 -2.33 -15.87
N LEU A 224 12.88 -2.62 -15.11
CA LEU A 224 12.16 -1.62 -14.34
C LEU A 224 12.67 -1.63 -12.90
N THR A 225 13.16 -0.49 -12.40
CA THR A 225 13.47 -0.32 -10.97
C THR A 225 12.35 0.45 -10.32
N SER A 226 11.67 -0.13 -9.34
CA SER A 226 10.63 0.59 -8.62
C SER A 226 11.17 1.79 -7.85
N MET A 227 10.32 2.82 -7.76
CA MET A 227 10.50 3.93 -6.84
C MET A 227 9.44 3.83 -5.73
N TYR A 228 9.46 2.69 -5.02
CA TYR A 228 8.49 2.32 -3.98
C TYR A 228 7.09 2.19 -4.55
N LEU A 229 6.91 1.24 -5.47
CA LEU A 229 5.58 0.95 -5.99
C LEU A 229 4.63 0.55 -4.84
N PRO A 230 3.30 0.62 -5.03
CA PRO A 230 2.35 0.13 -4.05
C PRO A 230 2.75 -1.26 -3.58
N PHE A 231 2.68 -1.52 -2.27
CA PHE A 231 2.97 -2.84 -1.70
C PHE A 231 4.47 -3.18 -1.64
N GLU A 232 5.32 -2.16 -1.66
CA GLU A 232 6.76 -2.33 -1.64
C GLU A 232 7.46 -1.36 -0.67
N PHE A 233 8.39 -1.92 0.11
CA PHE A 233 9.10 -1.20 1.18
C PHE A 233 10.59 -1.05 0.90
N LYS A 234 11.08 -1.71 -0.15
CA LYS A 234 12.46 -1.65 -0.63
C LYS A 234 12.43 -1.64 -2.14
N LYS A 235 13.20 -0.75 -2.75
CA LYS A 235 13.36 -0.71 -4.21
C LYS A 235 13.71 -2.09 -4.75
N ARG A 236 13.16 -2.40 -5.91
CA ARG A 236 13.34 -3.70 -6.55
C ARG A 236 13.40 -3.54 -8.05
N ASP A 237 14.13 -4.46 -8.65
CA ASP A 237 14.19 -4.60 -10.09
C ASP A 237 13.20 -5.67 -10.55
N PHE A 238 12.51 -5.34 -11.65
CA PHE A 238 11.61 -6.23 -12.36
C PHE A 238 12.18 -6.48 -13.75
N VAL A 239 12.23 -7.75 -14.12
CA VAL A 239 12.79 -8.20 -15.39
C VAL A 239 11.66 -8.62 -16.31
N TYR A 240 11.71 -8.18 -17.56
CA TYR A 240 10.75 -8.58 -18.57
C TYR A 240 10.75 -10.09 -18.79
N THR A 241 9.59 -10.72 -18.68
CA THR A 241 9.35 -12.11 -19.05
C THR A 241 8.47 -12.13 -20.29
N ARG A 242 8.94 -12.79 -21.36
CA ARG A 242 8.06 -13.08 -22.50
C ARG A 242 7.05 -14.10 -22.03
N SER A 243 5.77 -13.76 -22.09
CA SER A 243 4.68 -14.73 -21.95
C SER A 243 4.92 -15.84 -22.97
N SER A 244 5.17 -17.07 -22.52
CA SER A 244 5.07 -18.25 -23.36
C SER A 244 3.59 -18.38 -23.73
N ASN A 245 3.25 -18.06 -24.98
CA ASN A 245 1.95 -18.39 -25.56
C ASN A 245 1.75 -19.92 -25.57
#